data_AF-A0A7C4GN76-F1
#
_entry.id   AF-A0A7C4GN76-F1
#
_cell.length_a   1.000
_cell.length_b   1.000
_cell.length_c   1.000
_cell.angle_alpha   90.00
_cell.angle_beta   90.00
_cell.angle_gamma   90.00
#
_symmetry.space_group_name_H-M   'P 1'
#
loop_
_entity.id
_entity.type
_entity.pdbx_description
1 polymer ?
#
loop_
_entity_poly.entity_id
_entity_poly.type
_entity_poly.pdbx_seq_one_letter_code
_entity_poly.pdbx_strand_id
1 'polypeptide(L)' 'MEIERELKEAREWLDALMERYFPRKINEEYLEWLMGKRSHSYDAITVEKAIFEPMWDLLSR' A
#
# COMPACT_ATOMS: atom_id res chain seq x y z
N MET A 1 1.71 21.90 20.15
CA MET A 1 1.44 23.07 19.28
C MET A 1 0.26 22.74 18.36
N GLU A 2 -0.54 23.71 17.93
CA GLU A 2 -1.70 23.49 17.04
C GLU A 2 -1.34 22.73 15.75
N ILE A 3 -0.16 23.02 15.20
CA ILE A 3 0.42 22.35 14.02
C ILE A 3 0.67 20.85 14.25
N GLU A 4 1.13 20.42 15.42
CA GLU A 4 1.40 19.00 15.69
C GLU A 4 0.11 18.17 15.72
N ARG A 5 -0.98 18.77 16.20
CA ARG A 5 -2.31 18.14 16.21
C ARG A 5 -2.82 17.99 14.78
N GLU A 6 -2.76 19.05 13.98
CA GLU A 6 -3.18 19.03 12.56
C GLU A 6 -2.38 18.01 11.74
N LEU A 7 -1.07 17.93 11.93
CA LEU A 7 -0.22 16.95 11.25
C LEU A 7 -0.59 15.51 11.64
N LYS A 8 -0.96 15.27 12.89
CA LYS A 8 -1.35 13.95 13.36
C LYS A 8 -2.71 13.51 12.78
N GLU A 9 -3.69 14.41 12.75
CA GLU A 9 -4.99 14.15 12.12
C GLU A 9 -4.85 13.93 10.60
N ALA A 10 -4.01 14.73 9.94
CA ALA A 10 -3.72 14.56 8.52
C ALA A 10 -3.03 13.21 8.22
N ARG A 11 -2.17 12.73 9.13
CA ARG A 11 -1.49 11.43 9.00
C ARG A 11 -2.48 10.28 8.99
N GLU A 12 -3.42 10.24 9.93
CA GLU A 12 -4.43 9.17 10.00
C GLU A 12 -5.29 9.14 8.72
N TRP A 13 -5.68 10.30 8.20
CA TRP A 13 -6.42 10.40 6.95
C TRP A 13 -5.59 9.95 5.75
N LEU A 14 -4.32 10.34 5.70
CA LEU A 14 -3.40 9.95 4.63
C LEU A 14 -3.14 8.44 4.63
N ASP A 15 -2.92 7.83 5.80
CA ASP A 15 -2.71 6.39 5.94
C ASP A 15 -3.93 5.61 5.44
N ALA A 16 -5.15 6.04 5.81
CA ALA A 16 -6.38 5.44 5.33
C ALA A 16 -6.56 5.58 3.81
N LEU A 17 -6.17 6.73 3.24
CA LEU A 17 -6.19 6.93 1.80
C LEU A 17 -5.17 6.02 1.10
N MET A 18 -3.96 5.90 1.63
CA MET A 18 -2.91 5.06 1.07
C MET A 18 -3.30 3.59 1.09
N GLU A 19 -3.84 3.06 2.20
CA GLU A 19 -4.26 1.65 2.28
C GLU A 19 -5.33 1.28 1.25
N ARG A 20 -6.15 2.23 0.80
CA ARG A 20 -7.15 2.00 -0.24
C ARG A 20 -6.54 1.72 -1.61
N TYR A 21 -5.41 2.35 -1.93
CA TYR A 21 -4.74 2.20 -3.23
C TYR A 21 -3.57 1.20 -3.17
N PHE A 22 -2.94 1.11 -2.01
CA PHE A 22 -1.77 0.28 -1.73
C PHE A 22 -2.03 -0.61 -0.51
N PRO A 23 -2.89 -1.62 -0.62
CA PRO A 23 -3.24 -2.46 0.53
C PRO A 23 -2.00 -3.18 1.08
N ARG A 24 -1.99 -3.45 2.39
CA ARG A 24 -0.88 -4.16 3.06
C ARG A 24 -0.74 -5.61 2.63
N LYS A 25 -1.82 -6.19 2.11
CA LYS A 25 -1.86 -7.54 1.57
C LYS A 25 -2.46 -7.49 0.17
N ILE A 26 -1.82 -8.19 -0.76
CA ILE A 26 -2.22 -8.21 -2.17
C ILE A 26 -2.48 -9.64 -2.64
N ASN A 27 -3.32 -9.78 -3.65
CA ASN A 27 -3.57 -11.04 -4.33
C ASN A 27 -3.43 -10.87 -5.85
N GLU A 28 -3.59 -11.95 -6.60
CA GLU A 28 -3.50 -11.88 -8.07
C GLU A 28 -4.58 -10.99 -8.69
N GLU A 29 -5.78 -10.90 -8.10
CA GLU A 29 -6.87 -10.04 -8.58
C GLU A 29 -6.49 -8.55 -8.47
N TYR A 30 -5.90 -8.16 -7.34
CA TYR A 30 -5.38 -6.80 -7.15
C TYR A 30 -4.27 -6.49 -8.16
N LEU A 31 -3.36 -7.45 -8.42
CA LEU A 31 -2.32 -7.28 -9.41
C LEU A 31 -2.86 -7.20 -10.84
N GLU A 32 -3.95 -7.91 -11.16
CA GLU A 32 -4.66 -7.74 -12.43
C GLU A 32 -5.31 -6.37 -12.57
N TRP A 33 -5.87 -5.82 -11.48
CA TRP A 33 -6.38 -4.44 -11.47
C TRP A 33 -5.25 -3.41 -11.65
N LEU A 34 -4.11 -3.61 -10.98
CA LEU A 34 -3.00 -2.67 -10.95
C LEU A 34 -2.18 -2.66 -12.25
N MET A 35 -1.84 -3.85 -12.75
CA MET A 35 -0.89 -4.04 -13.87
C MET A 35 -1.56 -4.54 -15.15
N GLY A 36 -2.86 -4.84 -15.10
CA GLY A 36 -3.62 -5.42 -16.20
C GLY A 36 -3.60 -6.95 -16.20
N LYS A 37 -4.26 -7.56 -17.20
CA LYS A 37 -4.38 -9.03 -17.28
C LYS A 37 -3.01 -9.70 -17.42
N ARG A 38 -2.76 -10.70 -16.57
CA ARG A 38 -1.57 -11.56 -16.64
C ARG A 38 -1.51 -12.34 -17.96
N SER A 39 -0.31 -12.45 -18.54
CA SER A 39 -0.08 -13.34 -19.69
C SER A 39 0.07 -14.82 -19.28
N HIS A 40 0.46 -15.08 -18.02
CA HIS A 40 0.58 -16.44 -17.47
C HIS A 40 0.05 -16.51 -16.03
N SER A 41 0.82 -16.01 -15.06
CA SER A 41 0.42 -15.90 -13.66
C SER A 41 1.12 -14.72 -12.98
N TYR A 42 0.55 -14.25 -11.88
CA TYR A 42 1.24 -13.33 -10.97
C TYR A 42 1.74 -14.09 -9.76
N ASP A 43 2.94 -13.73 -9.27
CA ASP A 43 3.41 -14.13 -7.96
C ASP A 43 3.12 -13.02 -6.95
N ALA A 44 1.89 -13.03 -6.43
CA ALA A 44 1.44 -12.01 -5.47
C ALA A 44 2.29 -12.01 -4.19
N ILE A 45 2.80 -13.17 -3.76
CA ILE A 45 3.61 -13.30 -2.54
C ILE A 45 4.95 -12.59 -2.73
N THR A 46 5.62 -12.83 -3.86
CA THR A 46 6.90 -12.18 -4.14
C THR A 46 6.73 -10.67 -4.28
N VAL A 47 5.69 -10.20 -4.98
CA VAL A 47 5.43 -8.76 -5.14
C VAL A 47 5.09 -8.10 -3.79
N GLU A 48 4.30 -8.76 -2.95
CA GLU A 48 3.96 -8.28 -1.61
C GLU A 48 5.22 -8.06 -0.78
N LYS A 49 6.08 -9.08 -0.69
CA LYS A 49 7.30 -9.05 0.12
C LYS A 49 8.39 -8.14 -0.43
N ALA A 50 8.51 -8.04 -1.77
CA ALA A 50 9.59 -7.29 -2.40
C ALA A 50 9.27 -5.80 -2.55
N ILE A 51 7.99 -5.42 -2.63
CA ILE A 51 7.57 -4.05 -2.93
C ILE A 51 6.68 -3.47 -1.83
N PHE A 52 5.56 -4.13 -1.53
CA PHE A 52 4.54 -3.56 -0.64
C PHE A 52 4.99 -3.53 0.82
N GLU A 53 5.59 -4.61 1.33
CA GLU A 53 6.12 -4.67 2.70
C GLU A 53 7.21 -3.60 2.91
N PRO A 54 8.28 -3.51 2.09
CA PRO A 54 9.31 -2.47 2.24
C PRO A 54 8.77 -1.04 2.10
N MET A 55 7.79 -0.81 1.23
CA MET A 55 7.15 0.49 1.07
C MET A 55 6.40 0.89 2.36
N TRP A 56 5.62 -0.02 2.94
CA TRP A 56 4.92 0.24 4.19
C TRP A 56 5.86 0.38 5.39
N ASP A 57 6.96 -0.37 5.41
CA ASP A 57 8.03 -0.20 6.39
C ASP A 57 8.68 1.19 6.28
N LEU A 58 8.82 1.75 5.07
CA LEU A 58 9.31 3.11 4.88
C LEU A 58 8.29 4.15 5.38
N LEU A 59 7.01 3.98 5.06
CA LEU A 59 5.94 4.95 5.36
C LEU A 59 5.49 4.95 6.83
N SER A 60 5.65 3.82 7.52
CA SER A 60 5.24 3.68 8.93
C SER A 60 6.25 4.23 9.93
N ARG A 61 7.46 4.60 9.48
CA ARG A 61 8.50 5.24 10.30
C ARG A 61 8.17 6.69 10.61
#